data_AF-A0A3D9G7E6-F1
#
_entry.id   AF-A0A3D9G7E6-F1
#
_cell.length_a   1.000
_cell.length_b   1.000
_cell.length_c   1.000
_cell.angle_alpha   90.00
_cell.angle_beta   90.00
_cell.angle_gamma   90.00
#
_symmetry.space_group_name_H-M   'P 1'
#
loop_
_entity.id
_entity.type
_entity.pdbx_description
1 polymer ?
#
loop_
_entity_poly.entity_id
_entity_poly.type
_entity_poly.pdbx_seq_one_letter_code
_entity_poly.pdbx_strand_id
1 'polypeptide(L)' 'MENQTEHVCIICGQVKEEGITIISQFICEECECEMVHTNAEDAKYHYFIHQMRQINLQTNA' A
#
# COMPACT_ATOMS: atom_id res chain seq x y z
N MET A 1 -14.47 -23.14 -5.67
CA MET A 1 -14.93 -21.79 -5.26
C MET A 1 -13.67 -21.05 -4.88
N GLU A 2 -13.13 -20.28 -5.82
CA GLU A 2 -11.93 -19.49 -5.61
C GLU A 2 -12.27 -18.39 -4.60
N ASN A 3 -11.57 -18.39 -3.46
CA ASN A 3 -11.70 -17.33 -2.47
C ASN A 3 -11.17 -16.04 -3.12
N GLN A 4 -12.08 -15.23 -3.65
CA GLN A 4 -11.79 -13.85 -4.02
C GLN A 4 -11.61 -13.10 -2.70
N THR A 5 -10.39 -13.17 -2.16
CA THR A 5 -10.03 -12.46 -0.93
C THR A 5 -9.96 -10.98 -1.25
N GLU A 6 -11.09 -10.33 -1.08
CA GLU A 6 -11.24 -8.88 -1.07
C GLU A 6 -10.28 -8.29 -0.02
N HIS A 7 -9.24 -7.59 -0.48
CA HIS A 7 -8.24 -6.99 0.40
C HIS A 7 -8.40 -5.47 0.43
N VAL A 8 -8.27 -4.89 1.62
CA VAL A 8 -8.36 -3.43 1.81
C VAL A 8 -6.99 -2.82 1.56
N CYS A 9 -6.91 -1.91 0.58
CA CYS A 9 -5.69 -1.18 0.28
C CYS A 9 -5.36 -0.22 1.43
N ILE A 10 -4.13 -0.30 1.96
CA ILE A 10 -3.69 0.54 3.07
C ILE A 10 -3.41 1.99 2.68
N ILE A 11 -3.34 2.27 1.37
CA ILE A 11 -3.05 3.62 0.84
C ILE A 11 -4.34 4.40 0.61
N CYS A 12 -5.32 3.80 -0.10
CA CYS A 12 -6.58 4.44 -0.44
C CYS A 12 -7.77 3.99 0.44
N GLY A 13 -7.61 2.95 1.25
CA GLY A 13 -8.65 2.41 2.12
C GLY A 13 -9.76 1.63 1.39
N GLN A 14 -9.61 1.37 0.09
CA GLN A 14 -10.63 0.70 -0.71
C GLN A 14 -10.42 -0.81 -0.77
N VAL A 15 -11.52 -1.56 -0.80
CA VAL A 15 -11.51 -3.00 -1.08
C VAL A 15 -11.21 -3.20 -2.57
N LYS A 16 -10.18 -3.98 -2.87
CA LYS A 16 -9.77 -4.33 -4.22
C LYS A 16 -9.37 -5.80 -4.26
N GLU A 17 -9.47 -6.37 -5.46
CA GLU A 17 -9.14 -7.77 -5.71
C GLU A 17 -7.70 -7.92 -6.21
N GLU A 18 -7.19 -6.91 -6.92
CA GLU A 18 -5.89 -6.93 -7.57
C GLU A 18 -4.92 -5.93 -6.93
N GLY A 19 -3.68 -6.39 -6.74
CA GLY A 19 -2.60 -5.62 -6.13
C GLY A 19 -1.51 -6.50 -5.52
N ILE A 20 -0.63 -5.86 -4.77
CA ILE A 20 0.49 -6.51 -4.09
C ILE A 20 0.27 -6.52 -2.57
N THR A 21 0.75 -7.58 -1.91
CA THR A 21 0.78 -7.63 -0.44
C THR A 21 2.23 -7.51 0.03
N ILE A 22 2.52 -6.50 0.85
CA ILE A 22 3.83 -6.27 1.46
C ILE A 22 3.73 -6.62 2.95
N ILE A 23 4.42 -7.68 3.37
CA ILE A 23 4.42 -8.24 4.73
C ILE A 23 3.02 -8.74 5.17
N SER A 24 2.15 -7.83 5.61
CA SER A 24 0.78 -8.11 6.05
C SER A 24 -0.22 -7.05 5.58
N GLN A 25 0.24 -6.13 4.72
CA GLN A 25 -0.51 -4.99 4.25
C GLN A 25 -0.72 -5.11 2.76
N PHE A 26 -1.95 -4.85 2.31
CA PHE A 26 -2.30 -4.91 0.90
C PHE A 26 -2.27 -3.52 0.27
N ILE A 27 -1.75 -3.43 -0.95
CA ILE A 27 -1.68 -2.22 -1.76
C ILE A 27 -2.28 -2.58 -3.13
N CYS A 28 -3.32 -1.85 -3.55
CA CYS A 28 -3.94 -2.10 -4.84
C CYS A 28 -3.03 -1.66 -6.00
N GLU A 29 -3.26 -2.22 -7.19
CA GLU A 29 -2.50 -1.93 -8.41
C GLU A 29 -2.38 -0.42 -8.69
N GLU A 30 -3.48 0.33 -8.56
CA GLU A 30 -3.47 1.79 -8.76
C GLU A 30 -2.49 2.51 -7.83
N CYS A 31 -2.48 2.14 -6.54
CA CYS A 31 -1.63 2.77 -5.54
C CYS A 31 -0.17 2.35 -5.69
N GLU A 32 0.09 1.09 -6.05
CA GLU A 32 1.44 0.64 -6.39
C GLU A 32 1.96 1.38 -7.61
N CYS A 33 1.17 1.45 -8.67
CA CYS A 33 1.52 2.13 -9.91
C CYS A 33 1.81 3.61 -9.64
N GLU A 34 0.95 4.32 -8.91
CA GLU A 34 1.20 5.70 -8.52
C GLU A 34 2.50 5.83 -7.71
N MET A 35 2.77 4.92 -6.78
CA MET A 35 3.97 4.95 -5.94
C MET A 35 5.26 4.70 -6.75
N VAL A 36 5.26 3.77 -7.70
CA VAL A 36 6.42 3.47 -8.58
C VAL A 36 6.66 4.59 -9.58
N HIS A 37 5.60 5.23 -10.07
CA HIS A 37 5.70 6.36 -11.01
C HIS A 37 5.90 7.71 -10.31
N THR A 38 5.71 7.80 -8.99
CA THR A 38 5.98 9.01 -8.21
C THR A 38 7.48 9.15 -8.03
N ASN A 39 8.06 10.21 -8.58
CA ASN A 39 9.47 10.52 -8.39
C ASN A 39 9.74 10.81 -6.90
N ALA A 40 10.88 10.35 -6.38
CA ALA A 40 11.25 10.51 -4.97
C ALA A 40 11.41 11.99 -4.53
N GLU A 41 11.57 12.88 -5.52
CA GLU A 41 11.64 14.33 -5.32
C GLU A 41 10.25 15.00 -5.23
N ASP A 42 9.17 14.27 -5.55
CA ASP A 42 7.81 14.78 -5.49
C ASP A 42 7.30 14.77 -4.04
N ALA A 43 6.61 15.84 -3.63
CA ALA A 43 5.98 15.96 -2.32
C ALA A 43 5.01 14.79 -2.03
N LYS A 44 4.46 14.15 -3.07
CA LYS A 44 3.66 12.93 -2.96
C LYS A 44 4.42 11.73 -2.41
N TYR A 45 5.73 11.62 -2.64
CA TYR A 45 6.54 10.52 -2.11
C TYR A 45 6.53 10.48 -0.58
N HIS A 46 6.50 11.65 0.07
CA HIS A 46 6.37 11.74 1.52
C HIS A 46 5.07 11.15 2.06
N TYR A 47 3.97 11.23 1.29
CA TYR A 47 2.69 10.63 1.68
C TYR A 47 2.76 9.09 1.68
N PHE A 48 3.33 8.51 0.62
CA PHE A 48 3.53 7.06 0.52
C PHE A 48 4.48 6.54 1.61
N ILE A 49 5.58 7.25 1.88
CA ILE A 49 6.51 6.91 2.97
C ILE A 49 5.83 7.01 4.34
N HIS A 50 4.98 8.00 4.57
CA HIS A 50 4.24 8.13 5.82
C HIS A 50 3.28 6.95 6.05
N GLN A 51 2.58 6.50 5.00
CA GLN A 51 1.75 5.30 5.08
C GLN A 51 2.59 4.03 5.28
N MET A 52 3.73 3.90 4.61
CA MET A 52 4.66 2.76 4.81
C MET A 52 5.28 2.73 6.21
N ARG A 53 5.47 3.88 6.85
CA ARG A 53 5.91 3.94 8.26
C ARG A 53 4.90 3.31 9.22
N GLN A 54 3.60 3.37 8.91
CA GLN A 54 2.58 2.69 9.71
C GLN A 54 2.74 1.16 9.66
N ILE A 55 3.30 0.62 8.58
CA ILE A 55 3.61 -0.81 8.43
C ILE A 55 4.77 -1.21 9.37
N ASN A 56 5.74 -0.32 9.59
CA ASN A 56 6.94 -0.59 10.40
C ASN A 56 6.77 -0.36 11.91
N LEU A 57 5.67 0.25 12.37
CA LEU A 57 5.48 0.58 13.79
C LEU A 57 5.23 -0.62 14.71
N GLN A 58 5.25 -1.86 14.19
CA GLN A 58 5.22 -3.07 15.03
C GLN A 58 6.60 -3.59 15.42
N THR A 59 7.69 -2.95 14.97
CA THR A 59 9.05 -3.32 15.38
C THR A 59 9.74 -2.11 15.98
N ASN A 60 9.49 -1.88 17.27
CA ASN A 60 10.41 -1.25 18.23
C ASN A 60 9.75 -1.34 19.62
N ALA A 61 9.76 -2.56 20.18
CA ALA A 61 9.61 -2.79 21.61
C ALA A 61 11.01 -3.02 22.21
#